data_AF-A0A963DWN3-F1
#
_entry.id   AF-A0A963DWN3-F1
#
_cell.length_a   1.000
_cell.length_b   1.000
_cell.length_c   1.000
_cell.angle_alpha   90.00
_cell.angle_beta   90.00
_cell.angle_gamma   90.00
#
_symmetry.space_group_name_H-M   'P 1'
#
loop_
_entity.id
_entity.type
_entity.pdbx_description
1 polymer ?
#
loop_
_entity_poly.entity_id
_entity_poly.type
_entity_poly.pdbx_seq_one_letter_code
_entity_poly.pdbx_strand_id
1 'polypeptide(L)'
;MGLVLNGWVPFPLADRRVILADRNVVNAITRSQAARSRQEDRWVDSIPKGTEVSPLLHVLEGSKTQQQSFDQVLGELEQAILQLAHARPDLRVTPMTSAHISGLMGLWQDLREAYPRNLPFLREVWFRLSQPMNHRQRLDAENFVLDAASRAGISRSSLVVVAALSCIHSNSQTTNIENRIRRPGWAVLKPRRSFLERYAYNALMDIFHLEILLRAAAMLGEGEAVLYTCDVGLAAFWAALAPSAPRSLNDRELVAQSNDLSALYPALSGREIDGLIARLGCKA
;
A
#
# COMPACT_ATOMS: atom_id res chain seq x y z
N MET A 1 2.72 -11.24 -5.56
CA MET A 1 2.35 -11.68 -4.20
C MET A 1 0.93 -11.22 -3.96
N GLY A 2 0.08 -12.06 -3.37
CA GLY A 2 -1.28 -11.70 -2.97
C GLY A 2 -1.29 -11.33 -1.49
N LEU A 3 -1.53 -10.07 -1.16
CA LEU A 3 -1.63 -9.57 0.20
C LEU A 3 -3.02 -9.89 0.75
N VAL A 4 -3.06 -10.56 1.90
CA VAL A 4 -4.26 -10.94 2.63
C VAL A 4 -4.12 -10.49 4.08
N LEU A 5 -5.20 -10.42 4.86
CA LEU A 5 -5.06 -10.14 6.29
C LEU A 5 -4.04 -11.10 6.94
N ASN A 6 -3.25 -10.58 7.87
CA ASN A 6 -2.15 -11.29 8.54
C ASN A 6 -0.99 -11.80 7.65
N GLY A 7 -0.86 -11.38 6.39
CA GLY A 7 0.33 -11.70 5.60
C GLY A 7 0.16 -11.68 4.08
N TRP A 8 0.80 -12.64 3.41
CA TRP A 8 0.74 -12.77 1.96
C TRP A 8 0.75 -14.23 1.53
N VAL A 9 0.23 -14.48 0.34
CA VAL A 9 0.22 -15.80 -0.30
C VAL A 9 0.80 -15.72 -1.72
N PRO A 10 1.42 -16.82 -2.21
CA PRO A 10 1.80 -16.93 -3.62
C PRO A 10 0.58 -16.76 -4.55
N PHE A 11 0.82 -16.21 -5.74
CA PHE A 11 -0.21 -15.96 -6.76
C PHE A 11 -1.16 -17.13 -7.04
N PRO A 12 -0.68 -18.38 -7.21
CA PRO A 12 -1.56 -19.51 -7.49
C PRO A 12 -2.47 -19.92 -6.32
N LEU A 13 -2.18 -19.43 -5.10
CA LEU A 13 -2.77 -19.93 -3.86
C LEU A 13 -3.79 -18.96 -3.24
N ALA A 14 -3.95 -17.75 -3.76
CA ALA A 14 -5.04 -16.87 -3.32
C ALA A 14 -6.32 -17.20 -4.10
N ASP A 15 -7.08 -18.17 -3.59
CA ASP A 15 -8.46 -18.43 -4.01
C ASP A 15 -9.39 -17.45 -3.27
N ARG A 16 -9.75 -16.34 -3.94
CA ARG A 16 -10.40 -15.18 -3.34
C ARG A 16 -11.44 -14.59 -4.29
N ARG A 17 -12.52 -14.03 -3.74
CA ARG A 17 -13.61 -13.46 -4.56
C ARG A 17 -13.20 -12.21 -5.31
N VAL A 18 -12.40 -11.33 -4.69
CA VAL A 18 -12.00 -10.05 -5.32
C VAL A 18 -10.48 -9.90 -5.36
N ILE A 19 -9.94 -9.79 -6.58
CA ILE A 19 -8.56 -9.39 -6.82
C ILE A 19 -8.48 -7.89 -7.11
N LEU A 20 -7.80 -7.18 -6.23
CA LEU A 20 -7.37 -5.82 -6.47
C LEU A 20 -5.96 -5.87 -7.09
N ALA A 21 -5.83 -5.53 -8.37
CA ALA A 21 -4.55 -5.54 -9.06
C ALA A 21 -3.92 -4.14 -9.07
N ASP A 22 -2.71 -4.01 -8.51
CA ASP A 22 -1.93 -2.78 -8.66
C ASP A 22 -1.50 -2.54 -10.12
N ARG A 23 -0.93 -1.37 -10.40
CA ARG A 23 -0.46 -1.04 -11.75
C ARG A 23 0.57 -2.03 -12.29
N ASN A 24 1.46 -2.55 -11.46
CA ASN A 24 2.51 -3.47 -11.91
C ASN A 24 1.93 -4.82 -12.33
N VAL A 25 0.91 -5.30 -11.63
CA VAL A 25 0.18 -6.53 -11.95
C VAL A 25 -0.62 -6.38 -13.24
N VAL A 26 -1.39 -5.29 -13.38
CA VAL A 26 -2.12 -5.01 -14.62
C VAL A 26 -1.15 -4.91 -15.80
N ASN A 27 -0.04 -4.19 -15.65
CA ASN A 27 0.99 -4.08 -16.68
C ASN A 27 1.66 -5.44 -17.01
N ALA A 28 1.87 -6.31 -16.03
CA ALA A 28 2.44 -7.63 -16.28
C ALA A 28 1.47 -8.51 -17.08
N ILE A 29 0.18 -8.49 -16.72
CA ILE A 29 -0.87 -9.22 -17.44
C ILE A 29 -0.99 -8.74 -18.89
N THR A 30 -1.00 -7.42 -19.12
CA THR A 30 -1.14 -6.88 -20.48
C THR A 30 0.11 -7.12 -21.34
N ARG A 31 1.31 -7.10 -20.74
CA ARG A 31 2.57 -7.37 -21.46
C ARG A 31 2.79 -8.84 -21.80
N SER A 32 2.32 -9.78 -20.99
CA SER A 32 2.55 -11.22 -21.23
C SER A 32 1.97 -11.68 -22.57
N GLN A 33 0.96 -10.97 -23.09
CA GLN A 33 0.43 -11.16 -24.44
C GLN A 33 1.40 -10.67 -25.55
N ALA A 34 2.00 -9.49 -25.37
CA ALA A 34 2.81 -8.83 -26.39
C ALA A 34 4.22 -9.43 -26.55
N ALA A 35 4.76 -10.04 -25.50
CA ALA A 35 6.07 -10.68 -25.52
C ALA A 35 6.04 -12.02 -24.80
N ARG A 36 6.12 -13.13 -25.54
CA ARG A 36 6.26 -14.50 -25.00
C ARG A 36 7.56 -14.77 -24.22
N SER A 37 8.30 -13.76 -23.72
CA SER A 37 9.75 -13.94 -23.49
C SER A 37 10.40 -13.32 -22.25
N ARG A 38 9.69 -12.75 -21.26
CA ARG A 38 10.31 -12.47 -19.96
C ARG A 38 9.96 -13.54 -18.94
N GLN A 39 10.96 -14.30 -18.51
CA GLN A 39 10.84 -15.31 -17.45
C GLN A 39 10.20 -14.74 -16.17
N GLU A 40 10.37 -13.44 -15.93
CA GLU A 40 9.85 -12.68 -14.79
C GLU A 40 8.31 -12.54 -14.78
N ASP A 41 7.63 -12.62 -15.93
CA ASP A 41 6.16 -12.46 -16.03
C ASP A 41 5.42 -13.81 -16.15
N ARG A 42 6.14 -14.95 -16.13
CA ARG A 42 5.53 -16.30 -16.27
C ARG A 42 4.54 -16.67 -15.16
N TRP A 43 4.59 -15.99 -14.02
CA TRP A 43 3.61 -16.19 -12.96
C TRP A 43 2.20 -15.78 -13.40
N VAL A 44 2.05 -14.93 -14.42
CA VAL A 44 0.74 -14.56 -14.98
C VAL A 44 0.00 -15.81 -15.47
N ASP A 45 0.70 -16.76 -16.09
CA ASP A 45 0.11 -18.02 -16.58
C ASP A 45 -0.41 -18.92 -15.43
N SER A 46 0.04 -18.67 -14.20
CA SER A 46 -0.41 -19.41 -13.01
C SER A 46 -1.68 -18.86 -12.36
N ILE A 47 -2.18 -17.70 -12.83
CA ILE A 47 -3.47 -17.17 -12.38
C ILE A 47 -4.59 -18.10 -12.87
N PRO A 48 -5.44 -18.64 -11.98
CA PRO A 48 -6.52 -19.55 -12.35
C PRO A 48 -7.48 -18.95 -13.38
N LYS A 49 -8.03 -19.80 -14.24
CA LYS A 49 -9.07 -19.39 -15.19
C LYS A 49 -10.36 -19.01 -14.45
N GLY A 50 -11.07 -18.01 -14.95
CA GLY A 50 -12.31 -17.52 -14.37
C GLY A 50 -12.13 -16.62 -13.15
N THR A 51 -10.89 -16.42 -12.69
CA THR A 51 -10.55 -15.47 -11.63
C THR A 51 -10.99 -14.06 -12.00
N GLU A 52 -11.67 -13.39 -11.06
CA GLU A 52 -12.11 -12.00 -11.23
C GLU A 52 -10.97 -11.03 -10.90
N VAL A 53 -10.65 -10.12 -11.84
CA VAL A 53 -9.60 -9.10 -11.70
C VAL A 53 -10.19 -7.70 -11.82
N SER A 54 -9.96 -6.88 -10.81
CA SER A 54 -10.33 -5.48 -10.80
C SER A 54 -9.12 -4.57 -11.12
N PRO A 55 -9.18 -3.76 -12.19
CA PRO A 55 -8.15 -2.76 -12.50
C PRO A 55 -8.29 -1.48 -11.64
N LEU A 56 -9.13 -1.48 -10.61
CA LEU A 56 -9.48 -0.29 -9.84
C LEU A 56 -8.26 0.42 -9.22
N LEU A 57 -7.31 -0.32 -8.63
CA LEU A 57 -6.11 0.29 -8.03
C LEU A 57 -5.18 0.89 -9.08
N HIS A 58 -5.06 0.22 -10.24
CA HIS A 58 -4.28 0.69 -11.38
C HIS A 58 -4.78 2.05 -11.90
N VAL A 59 -6.11 2.21 -12.04
CA VAL A 59 -6.71 3.43 -12.60
C VAL A 59 -6.73 4.59 -11.61
N LEU A 60 -6.76 4.31 -10.31
CA LEU A 60 -6.67 5.34 -9.27
C LEU A 60 -5.24 5.87 -9.08
N GLU A 61 -4.22 5.04 -9.33
CA GLU A 61 -2.80 5.45 -9.32
C GLU A 61 -2.44 6.28 -10.56
N GLY A 62 -3.09 5.99 -11.68
CA GLY A 62 -2.93 6.76 -12.90
C GLY A 62 -1.64 6.51 -13.66
N SER A 63 -1.69 6.82 -14.95
CA SER A 63 -0.53 6.68 -15.85
C SER A 63 0.57 7.72 -15.62
N LYS A 64 0.24 8.90 -15.07
CA LYS A 64 1.11 10.08 -15.00
C LYS A 64 1.76 10.34 -13.63
N THR A 65 1.56 9.48 -12.64
CA THR A 65 2.09 9.66 -11.27
C THR A 65 1.72 11.01 -10.65
N GLN A 66 0.47 11.44 -10.87
CA GLN A 66 -0.09 12.72 -10.41
C GLN A 66 -1.61 12.58 -10.25
N GLN A 67 -2.24 13.52 -9.53
CA GLN A 67 -3.71 13.54 -9.39
C GLN A 67 -4.41 13.65 -10.76
N GLN A 68 -5.47 12.85 -10.94
CA GLN A 68 -6.28 12.80 -12.16
C GLN A 68 -7.67 13.39 -11.94
N SER A 69 -8.26 13.91 -13.01
CA SER A 69 -9.71 14.20 -13.01
C SER A 69 -10.51 12.90 -13.02
N PHE A 70 -11.77 12.94 -12.57
CA PHE A 70 -12.59 11.74 -12.57
C PHE A 70 -12.84 11.21 -13.99
N ASP A 71 -13.00 12.10 -14.98
CA ASP A 71 -13.11 11.71 -16.40
C ASP A 71 -11.87 10.96 -16.90
N GLN A 72 -10.67 11.35 -16.44
CA GLN A 72 -9.43 10.63 -16.75
C GLN A 72 -9.43 9.24 -16.11
N VAL A 73 -9.91 9.12 -14.87
CA VAL A 73 -10.04 7.81 -14.20
C VAL A 73 -11.01 6.90 -14.95
N LEU A 74 -12.17 7.42 -15.39
CA LEU A 74 -13.12 6.65 -16.18
C LEU A 74 -12.55 6.21 -17.53
N GLY A 75 -11.89 7.12 -18.24
CA GLY A 75 -11.24 6.81 -19.51
C GLY A 75 -10.14 5.75 -19.36
N GLU A 76 -9.29 5.86 -18.32
CA GLU A 76 -8.27 4.85 -18.04
C GLU A 76 -8.88 3.50 -17.63
N LEU A 77 -10.03 3.50 -16.94
CA LEU A 77 -10.72 2.28 -16.57
C LEU A 77 -11.30 1.54 -17.77
N GLU A 78 -11.97 2.23 -18.68
CA GLU A 78 -12.44 1.62 -19.93
C GLU A 78 -11.29 0.99 -20.72
N GLN A 79 -10.15 1.70 -20.83
CA GLN A 79 -8.97 1.19 -21.51
C GLN A 79 -8.37 -0.03 -20.80
N ALA A 80 -8.23 0.03 -19.47
CA ALA A 80 -7.67 -1.07 -18.69
C ALA A 80 -8.52 -2.35 -18.80
N ILE A 81 -9.85 -2.21 -18.82
CA ILE A 81 -10.77 -3.35 -19.00
C ILE A 81 -10.58 -4.00 -20.37
N LEU A 82 -10.55 -3.20 -21.44
CA LEU A 82 -10.33 -3.70 -22.79
C LEU A 82 -8.98 -4.40 -22.92
N GLN A 83 -7.93 -3.81 -22.36
CA GLN A 83 -6.58 -4.38 -22.38
C GLN A 83 -6.49 -5.70 -21.61
N LEU A 84 -7.08 -5.78 -20.41
CA LEU A 84 -7.10 -7.01 -19.61
C LEU A 84 -7.89 -8.11 -20.30
N ALA A 85 -9.09 -7.81 -20.80
CA ALA A 85 -9.95 -8.76 -21.50
C ALA A 85 -9.27 -9.29 -22.79
N HIS A 86 -8.52 -8.43 -23.49
CA HIS A 86 -7.77 -8.83 -24.67
C HIS A 86 -6.54 -9.69 -24.33
N ALA A 87 -5.77 -9.31 -23.29
CA ALA A 87 -4.55 -9.99 -22.91
C ALA A 87 -4.80 -11.35 -22.26
N ARG A 88 -5.89 -11.48 -21.48
CA ARG A 88 -6.28 -12.70 -20.78
C ARG A 88 -7.80 -12.94 -20.86
N PRO A 89 -8.30 -13.44 -22.01
CA PRO A 89 -9.73 -13.71 -22.20
C PRO A 89 -10.31 -14.77 -21.25
N ASP A 90 -9.45 -15.56 -20.62
CA ASP A 90 -9.82 -16.57 -19.63
C ASP A 90 -10.01 -16.01 -18.21
N LEU A 91 -9.63 -14.75 -17.96
CA LEU A 91 -9.92 -14.04 -16.71
C LEU A 91 -11.26 -13.30 -16.81
N ARG A 92 -11.91 -13.08 -15.68
CA ARG A 92 -13.11 -12.23 -15.60
C ARG A 92 -12.66 -10.83 -15.19
N VAL A 93 -12.88 -9.83 -16.03
CA VAL A 93 -12.65 -8.45 -15.59
C VAL A 93 -13.89 -7.97 -14.84
N THR A 94 -13.71 -7.36 -13.66
CA THR A 94 -14.84 -6.85 -12.85
C THR A 94 -15.73 -5.95 -13.72
N PRO A 95 -17.05 -6.24 -13.81
CA PRO A 95 -17.95 -5.49 -14.68
C PRO A 95 -18.14 -4.06 -14.19
N MET A 96 -18.35 -3.10 -15.09
CA MET A 96 -18.68 -1.71 -14.70
C MET A 96 -20.20 -1.55 -14.59
N THR A 97 -20.72 -1.64 -13.38
CA THR A 97 -22.11 -1.27 -13.08
C THR A 97 -22.15 0.19 -12.60
N SER A 98 -23.34 0.79 -12.59
CA SER A 98 -23.54 2.11 -11.97
C SER A 98 -23.09 2.15 -10.50
N ALA A 99 -23.30 1.05 -9.76
CA ALA A 99 -22.82 0.91 -8.40
C ALA A 99 -21.29 0.92 -8.31
N HIS A 100 -20.60 0.25 -9.23
CA HIS A 100 -19.13 0.24 -9.27
C HIS A 100 -18.55 1.62 -9.61
N ILE A 101 -19.16 2.35 -10.55
CA ILE A 101 -18.76 3.72 -10.89
C ILE A 101 -18.95 4.66 -9.69
N SER A 102 -20.06 4.53 -8.97
CA SER A 102 -20.31 5.29 -7.74
C SER A 102 -19.27 4.99 -6.65
N GLY A 103 -18.96 3.71 -6.42
CA GLY A 103 -17.91 3.30 -5.48
C GLY A 103 -16.53 3.83 -5.87
N LEU A 104 -16.18 3.78 -7.15
CA LEU A 104 -14.93 4.36 -7.67
C LEU A 104 -14.87 5.87 -7.46
N MET A 105 -15.98 6.58 -7.67
CA MET A 105 -16.06 8.02 -7.40
C MET A 105 -15.78 8.34 -5.94
N GLY A 106 -16.35 7.56 -5.02
CA GLY A 106 -16.07 7.68 -3.58
C GLY A 106 -14.58 7.49 -3.26
N LEU A 107 -13.96 6.44 -3.79
CA LEU A 107 -12.53 6.18 -3.59
C LEU A 107 -11.64 7.28 -4.20
N TRP A 108 -12.01 7.79 -5.37
CA TRP A 108 -11.30 8.91 -5.99
C TRP A 108 -11.42 10.20 -5.17
N GLN A 109 -12.61 10.49 -4.61
CA GLN A 109 -12.82 11.61 -3.70
C GLN A 109 -11.98 11.48 -2.44
N ASP A 110 -11.99 10.30 -1.80
CA ASP A 110 -11.16 10.01 -0.63
C ASP A 110 -9.67 10.24 -0.90
N LEU A 111 -9.17 9.75 -2.04
CA LEU A 111 -7.79 9.97 -2.48
C LEU A 111 -7.49 11.47 -2.68
N ARG A 112 -8.40 12.20 -3.33
CA ARG A 112 -8.26 13.64 -3.58
C ARG A 112 -8.26 14.47 -2.30
N GLU A 113 -9.00 14.05 -1.28
CA GLU A 113 -8.99 14.68 0.04
C GLU A 113 -7.76 14.30 0.86
N ALA A 114 -7.34 13.03 0.83
CA ALA A 114 -6.23 12.52 1.63
C ALA A 114 -4.87 13.01 1.14
N TYR A 115 -4.66 13.07 -0.18
CA TYR A 115 -3.39 13.46 -0.77
C TYR A 115 -2.87 14.84 -0.32
N PRO A 116 -3.63 15.95 -0.42
CA PRO A 116 -3.16 17.26 0.02
C PRO A 116 -2.94 17.36 1.54
N ARG A 117 -3.57 16.49 2.34
CA ARG A 117 -3.29 16.39 3.79
C ARG A 117 -1.96 15.69 4.06
N ASN A 118 -1.70 14.59 3.34
CA ASN A 118 -0.52 13.75 3.57
C ASN A 118 0.76 14.27 2.90
N LEU A 119 0.66 15.00 1.79
CA LEU A 119 1.81 15.51 1.03
C LEU A 119 2.70 16.48 1.85
N PRO A 120 2.16 17.49 2.57
CA PRO A 120 2.97 18.37 3.41
C PRO A 120 3.72 17.61 4.51
N PHE A 121 3.04 16.66 5.16
CA PHE A 121 3.66 15.78 6.16
C PHE A 121 4.85 15.01 5.58
N LEU A 122 4.65 14.31 4.46
CA LEU A 122 5.74 13.56 3.83
C LEU A 122 6.88 14.47 3.42
N ARG A 123 6.60 15.65 2.85
CA ARG A 123 7.62 16.64 2.47
C ARG A 123 8.47 17.06 3.66
N GLU A 124 7.84 17.32 4.80
CA GLU A 124 8.51 17.76 6.02
C GLU A 124 9.43 16.68 6.60
N VAL A 125 9.00 15.42 6.61
CA VAL A 125 9.77 14.32 7.21
C VAL A 125 10.78 13.69 6.25
N TRP A 126 10.60 13.86 4.93
CA TRP A 126 11.30 13.11 3.88
C TRP A 126 12.81 13.06 4.04
N PHE A 127 13.43 14.24 4.16
CA PHE A 127 14.88 14.33 4.24
C PHE A 127 15.41 13.63 5.49
N ARG A 128 14.73 13.82 6.62
CA ARG A 128 15.11 13.19 7.90
C ARG A 128 15.02 11.66 7.78
N LEU A 129 13.94 11.12 7.24
CA LEU A 129 13.78 9.68 7.03
C LEU A 129 14.85 9.06 6.10
N SER A 130 15.49 9.87 5.25
CA SER A 130 16.55 9.40 4.35
C SER A 130 17.94 9.29 5.00
N GLN A 131 18.12 9.84 6.22
CA GLN A 131 19.42 9.85 6.88
C GLN A 131 19.65 8.61 7.75
N PRO A 132 20.90 8.12 7.84
CA PRO A 132 21.25 7.17 8.88
C PRO A 132 21.14 7.83 10.25
N MET A 133 20.63 7.09 11.24
CA MET A 133 20.40 7.60 12.59
C MET A 133 20.98 6.64 13.64
N ASN A 134 21.67 7.21 14.63
CA ASN A 134 21.98 6.51 15.87
C ASN A 134 20.76 6.48 16.81
N HIS A 135 20.87 5.77 17.94
CA HIS A 135 19.77 5.62 18.90
C HIS A 135 19.14 6.95 19.35
N ARG A 136 19.95 7.94 19.73
CA ARG A 136 19.44 9.25 20.17
C ARG A 136 18.74 10.00 19.03
N GLN A 137 19.33 9.98 17.84
CA GLN A 137 18.74 10.60 16.65
C GLN A 137 17.42 9.95 16.25
N ARG A 138 17.23 8.65 16.50
CA ARG A 138 15.95 7.96 16.25
C ARG A 138 14.84 8.49 17.15
N LEU A 139 15.11 8.68 18.44
CA LEU A 139 14.13 9.24 19.38
C LEU A 139 13.73 10.68 18.99
N ASP A 140 14.72 11.51 18.62
CA ASP A 140 14.47 12.88 18.16
C ASP A 140 13.68 12.90 16.84
N ALA A 141 13.97 11.96 15.92
CA ALA A 141 13.25 11.82 14.66
C ALA A 141 11.82 11.29 14.86
N GLU A 142 11.61 10.35 15.78
CA GLU A 142 10.29 9.85 16.14
C GLU A 142 9.39 10.97 16.66
N ASN A 143 9.84 11.73 17.65
CA ASN A 143 9.06 12.85 18.20
C ASN A 143 8.74 13.87 17.10
N PHE A 144 9.72 14.18 16.25
CA PHE A 144 9.51 15.07 15.11
C PHE A 144 8.44 14.55 14.14
N VAL A 145 8.43 13.24 13.82
CA VAL A 145 7.42 12.63 12.96
C VAL A 145 6.03 12.70 13.59
N LEU A 146 5.90 12.38 14.89
CA LEU A 146 4.62 12.43 15.60
C LEU A 146 4.07 13.87 15.69
N ASP A 147 4.95 14.84 15.91
CA ASP A 147 4.58 16.26 15.95
C ASP A 147 4.19 16.78 14.56
N ALA A 148 4.92 16.39 13.51
CA ALA A 148 4.59 16.73 12.12
C ALA A 148 3.23 16.15 11.72
N ALA A 149 2.94 14.91 12.09
CA ALA A 149 1.62 14.29 11.87
C ALA A 149 0.52 15.09 12.59
N SER A 150 0.76 15.46 13.85
CA SER A 150 -0.20 16.24 14.66
C SER A 150 -0.47 17.62 14.04
N ARG A 151 0.56 18.33 13.56
CA ARG A 151 0.40 19.62 12.87
C ARG A 151 -0.34 19.50 11.54
N ALA A 152 -0.15 18.40 10.82
CA ALA A 152 -0.83 18.12 9.56
C ALA A 152 -2.27 17.59 9.76
N GLY A 153 -2.71 17.38 11.00
CA GLY A 153 -4.02 16.79 11.31
C GLY A 153 -4.14 15.33 10.89
N ILE A 154 -3.02 14.62 10.77
CA ILE A 154 -2.96 13.21 10.39
C ILE A 154 -2.96 12.37 11.66
N SER A 155 -3.82 11.35 11.71
CA SER A 155 -3.83 10.39 12.81
C SER A 155 -2.46 9.74 12.98
N ARG A 156 -1.98 9.65 14.22
CA ARG A 156 -0.70 9.01 14.54
C ARG A 156 -0.70 7.52 14.19
N SER A 157 -1.86 6.89 14.19
CA SER A 157 -2.05 5.48 13.79
C SER A 157 -2.27 5.29 12.29
N SER A 158 -2.25 6.35 11.48
CA SER A 158 -2.36 6.24 10.03
C SER A 158 -1.19 5.46 9.44
N LEU A 159 -1.44 4.72 8.35
CA LEU A 159 -0.40 3.88 7.73
C LEU A 159 0.81 4.70 7.24
N VAL A 160 0.61 5.95 6.81
CA VAL A 160 1.72 6.82 6.38
C VAL A 160 2.64 7.19 7.56
N VAL A 161 2.09 7.42 8.75
CA VAL A 161 2.87 7.70 9.97
C VAL A 161 3.57 6.43 10.46
N VAL A 162 2.86 5.30 10.48
CA VAL A 162 3.43 3.99 10.81
C VAL A 162 4.62 3.63 9.90
N ALA A 163 4.49 3.88 8.59
CA ALA A 163 5.57 3.68 7.63
C ALA A 163 6.76 4.63 7.86
N ALA A 164 6.50 5.90 8.21
CA ALA A 164 7.56 6.86 8.54
C ALA A 164 8.35 6.45 9.80
N LEU A 165 7.65 5.99 10.83
CA LEU A 165 8.28 5.47 12.06
C LEU A 165 9.06 4.18 11.80
N SER A 166 8.54 3.30 10.93
CA SER A 166 9.25 2.08 10.53
C SER A 166 10.53 2.40 9.76
N CYS A 167 10.60 3.51 9.01
CA CYS A 167 11.86 3.98 8.43
C CYS A 167 12.91 4.30 9.51
N ILE A 168 12.51 5.01 10.56
CA ILE A 168 13.39 5.46 11.66
C ILE A 168 13.97 4.25 12.42
N HIS A 169 13.12 3.29 12.75
CA HIS A 169 13.47 2.13 13.60
C HIS A 169 13.95 0.91 12.81
N SER A 170 14.49 1.13 11.62
CA SER A 170 15.06 0.07 10.79
C SER A 170 16.52 -0.23 11.16
N ASN A 171 16.88 -1.52 11.18
CA ASN A 171 18.18 -2.02 11.72
C ASN A 171 19.38 -1.92 10.77
N SER A 172 19.21 -1.55 9.50
CA SER A 172 20.28 -1.70 8.50
C SER A 172 20.50 -0.46 7.64
N GLN A 173 21.77 -0.15 7.38
CA GLN A 173 22.23 0.93 6.50
C GLN A 173 22.48 0.48 5.05
N THR A 174 22.22 -0.79 4.70
CA THR A 174 22.53 -1.37 3.37
C THR A 174 21.28 -1.58 2.50
N THR A 175 21.45 -1.58 1.17
CA THR A 175 20.36 -1.36 0.18
C THR A 175 20.00 -2.57 -0.70
N ASN A 176 20.50 -3.78 -0.42
CA ASN A 176 20.14 -4.98 -1.20
C ASN A 176 18.68 -5.44 -0.94
N ILE A 177 18.18 -6.39 -1.73
CA ILE A 177 16.79 -6.89 -1.65
C ILE A 177 16.48 -7.51 -0.29
N GLU A 178 17.40 -8.28 0.29
CA GLU A 178 17.27 -8.85 1.64
C GLU A 178 17.06 -7.77 2.71
N ASN A 179 17.68 -6.60 2.52
CA ASN A 179 17.46 -5.45 3.40
C ASN A 179 16.14 -4.73 3.15
N ARG A 180 15.54 -4.76 1.96
CA ARG A 180 14.21 -4.17 1.73
C ARG A 180 13.15 -4.87 2.58
N ILE A 181 13.22 -6.19 2.66
CA ILE A 181 12.33 -6.99 3.53
C ILE A 181 12.54 -6.62 5.00
N ARG A 182 13.78 -6.32 5.40
CA ARG A 182 14.15 -5.91 6.77
C ARG A 182 13.91 -4.43 7.08
N ARG A 183 13.42 -3.64 6.12
CA ARG A 183 13.16 -2.19 6.26
C ARG A 183 11.77 -1.85 5.69
N PRO A 184 10.70 -2.43 6.26
CA PRO A 184 9.37 -2.38 5.67
C PRO A 184 8.88 -0.97 5.36
N GLY A 185 8.97 -0.01 6.30
CA GLY A 185 8.58 1.38 6.04
C GLY A 185 9.41 2.06 4.95
N TRP A 186 10.72 1.78 4.90
CA TRP A 186 11.60 2.33 3.86
C TRP A 186 11.28 1.75 2.49
N ALA A 187 10.87 0.49 2.44
CA ALA A 187 10.52 -0.19 1.21
C ALA A 187 9.22 0.33 0.57
N VAL A 188 8.34 0.98 1.36
CA VAL A 188 7.14 1.68 0.86
C VAL A 188 7.46 3.15 0.56
N LEU A 189 7.94 3.91 1.56
CA LEU A 189 8.14 5.35 1.39
C LEU A 189 9.33 5.70 0.48
N LYS A 190 10.33 4.83 0.40
CA LYS A 190 11.55 4.97 -0.41
C LYS A 190 12.20 6.38 -0.27
N PRO A 191 12.38 6.92 0.96
CA PRO A 191 12.82 8.29 1.17
C PRO A 191 14.23 8.52 0.59
N ARG A 192 14.45 9.70 0.03
CA ARG A 192 15.70 10.11 -0.63
C ARG A 192 16.14 11.47 -0.12
N ARG A 193 17.42 11.80 -0.30
CA ARG A 193 17.96 13.12 0.08
C ARG A 193 17.23 14.27 -0.59
N SER A 194 16.79 14.09 -1.84
CA SER A 194 15.97 15.08 -2.55
C SER A 194 14.51 14.66 -2.53
N PHE A 195 13.64 15.58 -2.12
CA PHE A 195 12.20 15.42 -2.22
C PHE A 195 11.75 15.71 -3.65
N LEU A 196 10.97 14.80 -4.24
CA LEU A 196 10.23 15.05 -5.48
C LEU A 196 8.80 14.58 -5.25
N GLU A 197 7.82 15.39 -5.66
CA GLU A 197 6.41 15.10 -5.42
C GLU A 197 5.97 13.75 -6.00
N ARG A 198 6.48 13.35 -7.17
CA ARG A 198 6.22 12.01 -7.75
C ARG A 198 6.62 10.85 -6.84
N TYR A 199 7.63 11.01 -5.98
CA TYR A 199 8.02 9.97 -5.03
C TYR A 199 7.05 9.90 -3.86
N ALA A 200 6.58 11.05 -3.36
CA ALA A 200 5.53 11.10 -2.37
C ALA A 200 4.21 10.56 -2.94
N TYR A 201 3.89 10.87 -4.19
CA TYR A 201 2.71 10.33 -4.88
C TYR A 201 2.72 8.82 -4.92
N ASN A 202 3.78 8.19 -5.42
CA ASN A 202 3.88 6.73 -5.44
C ASN A 202 3.77 6.12 -4.03
N ALA A 203 4.45 6.71 -3.04
CA ALA A 203 4.38 6.22 -1.66
C ALA A 203 2.97 6.34 -1.07
N LEU A 204 2.25 7.44 -1.35
CA LEU A 204 0.87 7.62 -0.89
C LEU A 204 -0.11 6.71 -1.61
N MET A 205 0.11 6.41 -2.89
CA MET A 205 -0.69 5.42 -3.62
C MET A 205 -0.49 4.01 -3.06
N ASP A 206 0.75 3.60 -2.80
CA ASP A 206 1.07 2.33 -2.16
C ASP A 206 0.35 2.19 -0.80
N ILE A 207 0.37 3.25 0.02
CA ILE A 207 -0.36 3.30 1.30
C ILE A 207 -1.88 3.23 1.09
N PHE A 208 -2.42 4.03 0.17
CA PHE A 208 -3.86 4.05 -0.12
C PHE A 208 -4.38 2.70 -0.64
N HIS A 209 -3.58 1.98 -1.42
CA HIS A 209 -3.92 0.63 -1.87
C HIS A 209 -4.06 -0.35 -0.69
N LEU A 210 -3.18 -0.26 0.32
CA LEU A 210 -3.30 -1.05 1.54
C LEU A 210 -4.53 -0.65 2.37
N GLU A 211 -4.85 0.65 2.41
CA GLU A 211 -6.08 1.13 3.07
C GLU A 211 -7.32 0.55 2.38
N ILE A 212 -7.37 0.54 1.05
CA ILE A 212 -8.47 -0.09 0.28
C ILE A 212 -8.56 -1.58 0.62
N LEU A 213 -7.44 -2.30 0.71
CA LEU A 213 -7.45 -3.71 1.11
C LEU A 213 -8.05 -3.90 2.51
N LEU A 214 -7.67 -3.06 3.48
CA LEU A 214 -8.26 -3.10 4.83
C LEU A 214 -9.78 -2.87 4.77
N ARG A 215 -10.24 -1.88 3.99
CA ARG A 215 -11.68 -1.59 3.85
C ARG A 215 -12.42 -2.75 3.19
N ALA A 216 -11.86 -3.31 2.12
CA ALA A 216 -12.44 -4.44 1.41
C ALA A 216 -12.57 -5.67 2.33
N ALA A 217 -11.53 -5.95 3.12
CA ALA A 217 -11.58 -7.03 4.10
C ALA A 217 -12.61 -6.77 5.21
N ALA A 218 -12.76 -5.51 5.67
CA ALA A 218 -13.78 -5.12 6.64
C ALA A 218 -15.21 -5.33 6.10
N MET A 219 -15.44 -5.02 4.82
CA MET A 219 -16.75 -5.04 4.19
C MET A 219 -17.18 -6.42 3.70
N LEU A 220 -16.27 -7.17 3.09
CA LEU A 220 -16.56 -8.46 2.46
C LEU A 220 -16.39 -9.64 3.42
N GLY A 221 -15.61 -9.45 4.50
CA GLY A 221 -15.20 -10.51 5.40
C GLY A 221 -13.74 -10.93 5.19
N GLU A 222 -13.17 -11.55 6.22
CA GLU A 222 -11.78 -12.00 6.17
C GLU A 222 -11.58 -13.02 5.07
N GLY A 223 -10.60 -12.77 4.20
CA GLY A 223 -10.27 -13.69 3.13
C GLY A 223 -11.17 -13.62 1.91
N GLU A 224 -11.96 -12.56 1.75
CA GLU A 224 -12.74 -12.35 0.52
C GLU A 224 -12.03 -11.40 -0.46
N ALA A 225 -11.11 -10.56 0.04
CA ALA A 225 -10.31 -9.64 -0.75
C ALA A 225 -8.81 -10.01 -0.72
N VAL A 226 -8.13 -9.81 -1.86
CA VAL A 226 -6.67 -9.89 -1.97
C VAL A 226 -6.16 -8.75 -2.83
N LEU A 227 -5.07 -8.10 -2.38
CA LEU A 227 -4.33 -7.16 -3.21
C LEU A 227 -3.16 -7.88 -3.85
N TYR A 228 -3.09 -7.87 -5.17
CA TYR A 228 -1.96 -8.39 -5.89
C TYR A 228 -0.97 -7.30 -6.25
N THR A 229 0.28 -7.52 -5.85
CA THR A 229 1.41 -6.62 -6.13
C THR A 229 2.66 -7.40 -6.53
N CYS A 230 3.47 -6.78 -7.38
CA CYS A 230 4.84 -7.23 -7.67
C CYS A 230 5.88 -6.51 -6.79
N ASP A 231 5.48 -5.56 -5.94
CA ASP A 231 6.40 -4.86 -5.04
C ASP A 231 6.65 -5.67 -3.76
N VAL A 232 7.85 -6.28 -3.68
CA VAL A 232 8.32 -7.03 -2.50
C VAL A 232 8.39 -6.14 -1.25
N GLY A 233 8.65 -4.84 -1.42
CA GLY A 233 8.67 -3.88 -0.33
C GLY A 233 7.30 -3.65 0.28
N LEU A 234 6.28 -3.49 -0.58
CA LEU A 234 4.90 -3.36 -0.15
C LEU A 234 4.42 -4.63 0.58
N ALA A 235 4.73 -5.80 0.03
CA ALA A 235 4.43 -7.08 0.66
C ALA A 235 5.13 -7.26 2.01
N ALA A 236 6.39 -6.85 2.13
CA ALA A 236 7.13 -6.90 3.39
C ALA A 236 6.54 -5.96 4.44
N PHE A 237 6.16 -4.74 4.05
CA PHE A 237 5.49 -3.81 4.95
C PHE A 237 4.16 -4.34 5.45
N TRP A 238 3.34 -4.88 4.56
CA TRP A 238 2.07 -5.48 4.91
C TRP A 238 2.21 -6.70 5.82
N ALA A 239 3.17 -7.58 5.53
CA ALA A 239 3.46 -8.74 6.37
C ALA A 239 3.99 -8.35 7.76
N ALA A 240 4.83 -7.30 7.83
CA ALA A 240 5.34 -6.78 9.09
C ALA A 240 4.26 -6.05 9.91
N LEU A 241 3.32 -5.39 9.23
CA LEU A 241 2.15 -4.81 9.88
C LEU A 241 1.24 -5.90 10.46
N ALA A 242 1.17 -7.08 9.81
CA ALA A 242 0.32 -8.21 10.20
C ALA A 242 -1.09 -7.77 10.64
N PRO A 243 -1.83 -7.06 9.76
CA PRO A 243 -3.10 -6.47 10.13
C PRO A 243 -4.12 -7.57 10.43
N SER A 244 -4.63 -7.54 11.67
CA SER A 244 -5.79 -8.31 12.11
C SER A 244 -7.08 -7.52 11.84
N ALA A 245 -8.24 -8.16 12.12
CA ALA A 245 -9.57 -7.64 11.83
C ALA A 245 -9.66 -6.10 12.00
N PRO A 246 -9.97 -5.36 10.92
CA PRO A 246 -9.92 -3.91 10.95
C PRO A 246 -10.98 -3.34 11.91
N ARG A 247 -10.60 -2.39 12.75
CA ARG A 247 -11.55 -1.59 13.54
C ARG A 247 -11.82 -0.27 12.86
N SER A 248 -13.10 0.05 12.68
CA SER A 248 -13.53 1.39 12.32
C SER A 248 -13.31 2.31 13.53
N LEU A 249 -12.50 3.36 13.37
CA LEU A 249 -12.43 4.45 14.34
C LEU A 249 -13.54 5.47 14.11
N ASN A 250 -13.94 5.64 12.85
CA ASN A 250 -15.08 6.41 12.37
C ASN A 250 -15.38 6.01 10.90
N ASP A 251 -16.39 6.61 10.27
CA ASP A 251 -16.81 6.29 8.89
C ASP A 251 -15.71 6.44 7.82
N ARG A 252 -14.57 7.10 8.14
CA ARG A 252 -13.50 7.42 7.17
C ARG A 252 -12.12 6.84 7.52
N GLU A 253 -11.89 6.47 8.78
CA GLU A 253 -10.61 5.96 9.27
C GLU A 253 -10.75 4.52 9.78
N LEU A 254 -10.05 3.62 9.09
CA LEU A 254 -9.83 2.25 9.51
C LEU A 254 -8.41 2.12 10.02
N VAL A 255 -8.26 1.55 11.20
CA VAL A 255 -6.95 1.23 11.76
C VAL A 255 -6.76 -0.28 11.73
N ALA A 256 -5.68 -0.70 11.11
CA ALA A 256 -5.18 -2.05 11.25
C ALA A 256 -4.81 -2.27 12.72
N GLN A 257 -5.48 -3.21 13.38
CA GLN A 257 -4.95 -3.76 14.62
C GLN A 257 -3.80 -4.69 14.27
N SER A 258 -2.78 -4.73 15.11
CA SER A 258 -1.69 -5.68 14.99
C SER A 258 -1.27 -6.11 16.37
N ASN A 259 -1.06 -7.42 16.53
CA ASN A 259 -0.71 -8.01 17.81
C ASN A 259 0.80 -7.99 18.05
N ASP A 260 1.61 -7.77 17.02
CA ASP A 260 3.07 -7.73 17.10
C ASP A 260 3.65 -6.78 16.04
N LEU A 261 4.24 -5.67 16.48
CA LEU A 261 4.88 -4.68 15.62
C LEU A 261 6.41 -4.83 15.58
N SER A 262 6.98 -5.88 16.17
CA SER A 262 8.43 -6.10 16.21
C SER A 262 9.06 -6.20 14.83
N ALA A 263 8.33 -6.74 13.85
CA ALA A 263 8.76 -6.80 12.46
C ALA A 263 8.81 -5.42 11.79
N LEU A 264 7.95 -4.46 12.21
CA LEU A 264 7.97 -3.08 11.71
C LEU A 264 9.06 -2.23 12.37
N TYR A 265 9.38 -2.52 13.63
CA TYR A 265 10.32 -1.74 14.45
C TYR A 265 11.45 -2.60 15.01
N PRO A 266 12.26 -3.25 14.16
CA PRO A 266 13.25 -4.23 14.61
C PRO A 266 14.37 -3.63 15.47
N ALA A 267 14.53 -2.30 15.49
CA ALA A 267 15.48 -1.60 16.35
C ALA A 267 15.03 -1.40 17.80
N LEU A 268 13.76 -1.64 18.10
CA LEU A 268 13.17 -1.43 19.41
C LEU A 268 13.09 -2.74 20.19
N SER A 269 13.34 -2.66 21.50
CA SER A 269 13.00 -3.73 22.43
C SER A 269 11.47 -3.80 22.64
N GLY A 270 10.96 -4.91 23.18
CA GLY A 270 9.52 -5.07 23.43
C GLY A 270 8.92 -3.92 24.26
N ARG A 271 9.63 -3.47 25.31
CA ARG A 271 9.17 -2.33 26.14
C ARG A 271 9.12 -1.01 25.36
N GLU A 272 10.05 -0.79 24.44
CA GLU A 272 10.06 0.41 23.60
C GLU A 272 8.95 0.36 22.55
N ILE A 273 8.63 -0.82 22.02
CA ILE A 273 7.48 -1.04 21.14
C ILE A 273 6.18 -0.74 21.88
N ASP A 274 5.99 -1.24 23.10
CA ASP A 274 4.81 -0.94 23.93
C ASP A 274 4.66 0.56 24.17
N GLY A 275 5.78 1.23 24.48
CA GLY A 275 5.82 2.68 24.65
C GLY A 275 5.45 3.44 23.37
N LEU A 276 5.90 2.95 22.20
CA LEU A 276 5.53 3.51 20.91
C LEU A 276 4.05 3.31 20.61
N ILE A 277 3.51 2.10 20.80
CA ILE A 277 2.08 1.77 20.61
C ILE A 277 1.20 2.70 21.45
N ALA A 278 1.56 2.92 22.72
CA ALA A 278 0.84 3.85 23.59
C ALA A 278 0.83 5.29 23.03
N ARG A 279 1.95 5.75 22.44
CA ARG A 279 2.04 7.08 21.79
C ARG A 279 1.27 7.18 20.48
N LEU A 280 1.09 6.07 19.76
CA LEU A 280 0.27 5.99 18.55
C LEU A 280 -1.23 6.08 18.86
N GLY A 281 -1.64 5.83 20.11
CA GLY A 281 -3.06 5.79 20.49
C GLY A 281 -3.75 4.50 20.08
N CYS A 282 -3.02 3.52 19.56
CA CYS A 282 -3.51 2.16 19.33
C CYS A 282 -3.61 1.47 20.69
N LYS A 283 -4.80 1.24 21.22
CA LYS A 283 -4.95 0.25 22.29
C LYS A 283 -4.80 -1.14 21.66
N ALA A 284 -3.84 -1.92 22.16
CA ALA A 284 -3.77 -3.37 21.91
C ALA A 284 -5.12 -4.02 22.25
#